data_AF-B1TBL4-F1
#
_entry.id   AF-B1TBL4-F1
#
_cell.length_a   1.000
_cell.length_b   1.000
_cell.length_c   1.000
_cell.angle_alpha   90.00
_cell.angle_beta   90.00
_cell.angle_gamma   90.00
#
_symmetry.space_group_name_H-M   'P 1'
#
loop_
_entity.id
_entity.type
_entity.pdbx_description
1 polymer ?
#
loop_
_entity_poly.entity_id
_entity_poly.type
_entity_poly.pdbx_seq_one_letter_code
_entity_poly.pdbx_strand_id
1 'polypeptide(L)'
;MADGTFRLVLLEATEGGAVDAAKLGLPSPPELADILKRGRAIEHLPGCRIFDIRWSSYIAYSVVNESYASGEPETSNGSGKLFVEYIRSEYLDYMRKASWACDDHPGPYKHWAAYCLNHVVNVASPSEPEITVEIATT
;
A
#
# COMPACT_ATOMS: atom_id res chain seq x y z
N MET A 1 10.98 8.78 25.22
CA MET A 1 10.11 9.26 24.10
C MET A 1 9.54 8.01 23.47
N ALA A 2 8.23 7.96 23.20
CA ALA A 2 7.59 6.76 22.66
C ALA A 2 8.32 6.31 21.38
N ASP A 3 8.51 5.00 21.24
CA ASP A 3 9.17 4.33 20.12
C ASP A 3 8.27 4.36 18.88
N GLY A 4 7.91 5.55 18.39
CA GLY A 4 6.94 5.80 17.33
C GLY A 4 7.30 5.10 16.01
N THR A 5 7.11 3.79 15.97
CA THR A 5 7.49 2.88 14.91
C THR A 5 6.24 2.62 14.09
N PHE A 6 6.34 2.78 12.77
CA PHE A 6 5.27 2.38 11.87
C PHE A 6 5.65 1.06 11.20
N ARG A 7 4.79 0.05 11.34
CA ARG A 7 4.97 -1.26 10.71
C ARG A 7 3.86 -1.50 9.70
N LEU A 8 4.24 -1.69 8.44
CA LEU A 8 3.38 -2.09 7.34
C LEU A 8 3.72 -3.53 6.94
N VAL A 9 2.74 -4.42 6.99
CA VAL A 9 2.87 -5.79 6.48
C VAL A 9 2.10 -5.90 5.18
N LEU A 10 2.80 -6.17 4.07
CA LEU A 10 2.20 -6.40 2.77
C LEU A 10 2.23 -7.89 2.45
N LEU A 11 1.05 -8.44 2.21
CA LEU A 11 0.88 -9.81 1.76
C LEU A 11 0.85 -9.80 0.23
N GLU A 12 1.84 -10.44 -0.39
CA GLU A 12 1.75 -10.72 -1.82
C GLU A 12 0.55 -11.62 -2.08
N ALA A 13 -0.17 -11.36 -3.16
CA ALA A 13 -1.22 -12.23 -3.63
C ALA A 13 -0.92 -12.71 -5.04
N THR A 14 -1.37 -13.92 -5.35
CA THR A 14 -1.24 -14.55 -6.67
C THR A 14 -2.61 -14.99 -7.17
N GLU A 15 -2.66 -15.50 -8.40
CA GLU A 15 -3.83 -16.22 -8.90
C GLU A 15 -4.13 -17.42 -8.00
N GLY A 16 -5.30 -17.40 -7.37
CA GLY A 16 -5.81 -18.44 -6.50
C GLY A 16 -6.86 -19.31 -7.19
N GLY A 17 -7.83 -19.78 -6.40
CA GLY A 17 -8.86 -20.70 -6.86
C GLY A 17 -9.91 -20.11 -7.81
N ALA A 18 -10.87 -20.95 -8.20
CA ALA A 18 -12.09 -20.48 -8.85
C ALA A 18 -12.86 -19.51 -7.93
N VAL A 19 -13.49 -18.49 -8.52
CA VAL A 19 -14.25 -17.52 -7.73
C VAL A 19 -15.46 -18.20 -7.11
N ASP A 20 -15.54 -18.13 -5.78
CA ASP A 20 -16.69 -18.63 -5.02
C ASP A 20 -17.86 -17.65 -5.14
N ALA A 21 -18.78 -17.93 -6.06
CA ALA A 21 -19.96 -17.11 -6.30
C ALA A 21 -20.86 -16.97 -5.05
N ALA A 22 -20.82 -17.93 -4.12
CA ALA A 22 -21.59 -17.85 -2.88
C ALA A 22 -21.04 -16.75 -1.94
N LYS A 23 -19.73 -16.48 -1.96
CA LYS A 23 -19.11 -15.40 -1.17
C LYS A 23 -19.45 -14.00 -1.67
N LEU A 24 -19.86 -13.86 -2.93
CA LEU A 24 -20.17 -12.56 -3.51
C LEU A 24 -21.53 -12.02 -3.05
N GLY A 25 -22.42 -12.88 -2.53
CA GLY A 25 -23.74 -12.47 -2.06
C GLY A 25 -24.63 -11.83 -3.13
N LEU A 26 -24.24 -11.92 -4.40
CA LEU A 26 -24.96 -11.33 -5.52
C LEU A 26 -26.08 -12.29 -5.97
N PRO A 27 -27.29 -11.79 -6.29
CA PRO A 27 -28.20 -12.54 -7.15
C PRO A 27 -27.39 -12.94 -8.38
N SER A 28 -27.47 -14.20 -8.79
CA SER A 28 -26.64 -14.74 -9.87
C SER A 28 -27.45 -14.79 -11.16
N PRO A 29 -27.58 -13.69 -11.94
CA PRO A 29 -28.01 -13.82 -13.32
C PRO A 29 -27.08 -14.79 -14.05
N PRO A 30 -27.60 -15.61 -15.00
CA PRO A 30 -26.79 -16.60 -15.72
C PRO A 30 -25.52 -16.00 -16.35
N GLU A 31 -25.61 -14.76 -16.85
CA GLU A 31 -24.51 -14.02 -17.46
C GLU A 31 -23.35 -13.75 -16.48
N LEU A 32 -23.66 -13.41 -15.23
CA LEU A 32 -22.66 -13.18 -14.19
C LEU A 32 -21.98 -14.50 -13.79
N ALA A 33 -22.74 -15.59 -13.71
CA ALA A 33 -22.18 -16.91 -13.38
C ALA A 33 -21.14 -17.35 -14.42
N ASP A 34 -21.37 -17.08 -15.71
CA ASP A 34 -20.42 -17.42 -16.77
C ASP A 34 -19.15 -16.55 -16.75
N ILE A 35 -19.27 -15.27 -16.37
CA ILE A 35 -18.10 -14.41 -16.13
C ILE A 35 -17.29 -14.94 -14.94
N LEU A 36 -17.95 -15.27 -13.83
CA LEU A 36 -17.28 -15.74 -12.61
C LEU A 36 -16.57 -17.08 -12.80
N LYS A 37 -17.10 -18.00 -13.61
CA LYS A 37 -16.41 -19.26 -13.97
C LYS A 37 -15.07 -19.03 -14.66
N ARG A 38 -14.94 -17.93 -15.39
CA ARG A 38 -13.69 -17.54 -16.08
C ARG A 38 -12.75 -16.75 -15.17
N GLY A 39 -13.28 -16.21 -14.07
CA GLY A 39 -12.50 -15.50 -13.07
C GLY A 39 -11.62 -16.42 -12.24
N ARG A 40 -10.63 -15.80 -11.61
CA ARG A 40 -9.76 -16.41 -10.61
C ARG A 40 -9.67 -15.47 -9.43
N ALA A 41 -9.72 -16.02 -8.22
CA ALA A 41 -9.53 -15.24 -7.02
C ALA A 41 -8.09 -14.73 -6.96
N ILE A 42 -7.88 -13.58 -6.32
CA ILE A 42 -6.55 -13.08 -5.98
C ILE A 42 -6.36 -13.37 -4.50
N GLU A 43 -5.44 -14.26 -4.16
CA GLU A 43 -5.31 -14.84 -2.82
C GLU A 43 -3.84 -14.83 -2.36
N HIS A 44 -3.63 -14.62 -1.06
CA HIS A 44 -2.37 -14.89 -0.41
C HIS A 44 -2.31 -16.39 -0.08
N LEU A 45 -1.30 -17.10 -0.60
CA LEU A 45 -1.18 -18.55 -0.54
C LEU A 45 0.23 -18.97 -0.10
N PRO A 46 0.44 -20.24 0.29
CA PRO A 46 1.79 -20.77 0.49
C PRO A 46 2.70 -20.50 -0.71
N GLY A 47 3.90 -19.99 -0.45
CA GLY A 47 4.85 -19.55 -1.48
C GLY A 47 4.77 -18.05 -1.82
N CYS A 48 3.69 -17.35 -1.47
CA CYS A 48 3.62 -15.90 -1.57
C CYS A 48 4.59 -15.23 -0.57
N ARG A 49 5.09 -14.06 -0.93
CA ARG A 49 5.94 -13.24 -0.07
C ARG A 49 5.11 -12.46 0.96
N ILE A 50 5.69 -12.28 2.14
CA ILE A 50 5.24 -11.39 3.19
C ILE A 50 6.33 -10.34 3.37
N PHE A 51 6.02 -9.09 3.04
CA PHE A 51 6.94 -7.97 3.25
C PHE A 51 6.62 -7.29 4.58
N ASP A 52 7.57 -7.27 5.50
CA ASP A 52 7.47 -6.54 6.77
C ASP A 52 8.36 -5.30 6.66
N ILE A 53 7.70 -4.15 6.58
CA ILE A 53 8.30 -2.84 6.31
C ILE A 53 8.16 -1.99 7.57
N ARG A 54 9.27 -1.53 8.13
CA ARG A 54 9.31 -0.84 9.43
C ARG A 54 10.04 0.48 9.34
N TRP A 55 9.36 1.56 9.70
CA TRP A 55 9.98 2.86 9.91
C TRP A 55 10.21 3.05 11.41
N SER A 56 11.45 3.32 11.80
CA SER A 56 11.84 3.60 13.19
C SER A 56 11.29 4.95 13.70
N SER A 57 10.93 5.84 12.78
CA SER A 57 10.21 7.08 13.05
C SER A 57 9.30 7.41 11.88
N TYR A 58 8.17 8.08 12.10
CA TYR A 58 7.33 8.58 11.01
C TYR A 58 6.67 9.90 11.43
N ILE A 59 6.31 10.70 10.44
CA ILE A 59 5.56 11.95 10.62
C ILE A 59 4.06 11.64 10.54
N ALA A 60 3.66 10.95 9.48
CA ALA A 60 2.26 10.61 9.23
C ALA A 60 2.16 9.37 8.34
N TYR A 61 1.01 8.72 8.40
CA TYR A 61 0.58 7.75 7.39
C TYR A 61 -0.89 7.98 7.05
N SER A 62 -1.30 7.56 5.86
CA SER A 62 -2.71 7.54 5.46
C SER A 62 -2.99 6.30 4.62
N VAL A 63 -4.20 5.76 4.75
CA VAL A 63 -4.71 4.71 3.87
C VAL A 63 -5.88 5.26 3.09
N VAL A 64 -5.78 5.23 1.77
CA VAL A 64 -6.85 5.65 0.86
C VAL A 64 -7.33 4.42 0.12
N ASN A 65 -8.66 4.23 0.03
CA ASN A 65 -9.20 3.21 -0.87
C ASN A 65 -8.80 3.58 -2.31
N GLU A 66 -8.20 2.64 -3.03
CA GLU A 66 -7.61 2.90 -4.35
C GLU A 66 -8.61 3.49 -5.36
N SER A 67 -9.89 3.14 -5.26
CA SER A 67 -10.95 3.70 -6.12
C SER A 67 -11.18 5.20 -5.92
N TYR A 68 -10.64 5.77 -4.85
CA TYR A 68 -10.70 7.19 -4.50
C TYR A 68 -9.31 7.84 -4.45
N ALA A 69 -8.26 7.12 -4.85
CA ALA A 69 -6.90 7.65 -4.87
C ALA A 69 -6.63 8.35 -6.21
N SER A 70 -6.16 9.60 -6.16
CA SER A 70 -5.77 10.35 -7.37
C SER A 70 -4.41 9.95 -7.94
N GLY A 71 -3.63 9.16 -7.20
CA GLY A 71 -2.23 8.90 -7.51
C GLY A 71 -1.34 10.14 -7.32
N GLU A 72 -0.03 9.96 -7.52
CA GLU A 72 0.92 11.07 -7.57
C GLU A 72 1.10 11.52 -9.04
N PRO A 73 1.06 12.83 -9.36
CA PRO A 73 1.19 13.32 -10.73
C PRO A 73 2.60 13.12 -11.29
N GLU A 74 2.78 13.22 -12.62
CA GLU A 74 4.09 13.11 -13.29
C GLU A 74 5.13 14.14 -12.82
N THR A 75 4.67 15.27 -12.26
CA THR A 75 5.53 16.30 -11.66
C THR A 75 6.15 15.84 -10.33
N SER A 76 5.64 14.76 -9.74
CA SER A 76 6.21 14.13 -8.56
C SER A 76 7.53 13.45 -8.93
N ASN A 77 8.50 13.53 -8.02
CA ASN A 77 9.80 12.89 -8.20
C ASN A 77 9.87 11.66 -7.32
N GLY A 78 9.63 10.49 -7.92
CA GLY A 78 9.71 9.22 -7.23
C GLY A 78 10.35 8.09 -8.04
N SER A 79 10.76 7.05 -7.32
CA SER A 79 11.44 5.86 -7.84
C SER A 79 10.80 4.59 -7.27
N GLY A 80 10.42 3.67 -8.15
CA GLY A 80 9.75 2.43 -7.79
C GLY A 80 8.64 2.06 -8.75
N LYS A 81 7.81 1.09 -8.37
CA LYS A 81 6.64 0.67 -9.16
C LYS A 81 5.38 0.55 -8.30
N LEU A 82 5.33 -0.46 -7.43
CA LEU A 82 4.21 -0.67 -6.49
C LEU A 82 4.52 -0.14 -5.10
N PHE A 83 5.80 -0.13 -4.75
CA PHE A 83 6.32 0.60 -3.60
C PHE A 83 7.22 1.69 -4.17
N VAL A 84 6.83 2.95 -3.99
CA VAL A 84 7.48 4.10 -4.62
C VAL A 84 7.97 5.05 -3.54
N GLU A 85 9.25 5.38 -3.59
CA GLU A 85 9.84 6.45 -2.77
C GLU A 85 9.75 7.77 -3.55
N TYR A 86 9.24 8.82 -2.92
CA TYR A 86 9.15 10.17 -3.44
C TYR A 86 9.97 11.15 -2.60
N ILE A 87 10.75 11.98 -3.28
CA ILE A 87 11.40 13.15 -2.69
C ILE A 87 10.62 14.44 -2.94
N ARG A 88 9.64 14.41 -3.87
CA ARG A 88 8.63 15.45 -4.10
C ARG A 88 7.32 14.79 -4.50
N SER A 89 6.22 15.17 -3.87
CA SER A 89 4.90 14.56 -4.08
C SER A 89 3.79 15.47 -3.50
N GLU A 90 2.56 15.32 -3.98
CA GLU A 90 1.39 16.02 -3.45
C GLU A 90 1.10 15.63 -2.00
N TYR A 91 1.37 14.36 -1.61
CA TYR A 91 1.29 13.96 -0.22
C TYR A 91 2.26 14.73 0.69
N LEU A 92 3.50 14.96 0.25
CA LEU A 92 4.46 15.78 1.01
C LEU A 92 3.98 17.24 1.12
N ASP A 93 3.40 17.80 0.06
CA ASP A 93 2.86 19.16 0.07
C ASP A 93 1.61 19.29 0.95
N TYR A 94 0.78 18.25 1.00
CA TYR A 94 -0.31 18.16 1.97
C TYR A 94 0.23 18.09 3.41
N MET A 95 1.25 17.27 3.67
CA MET A 95 1.88 17.16 5.01
C MET A 95 2.48 18.47 5.51
N ARG A 96 3.11 19.25 4.62
CA ARG A 96 3.63 20.60 4.96
C ARG A 96 2.53 21.56 5.40
N LYS A 97 1.31 21.40 4.89
CA LYS A 97 0.14 22.22 5.25
C LYS A 97 -0.59 21.68 6.48
N ALA A 98 -0.61 20.36 6.64
CA ALA A 98 -1.39 19.67 7.67
C ALA A 98 -0.60 19.46 8.99
N SER A 99 0.70 19.70 8.99
CA SER A 99 1.58 19.47 10.15
C SER A 99 2.64 20.56 10.27
N TRP A 100 3.46 20.49 11.32
CA TRP A 100 4.66 21.32 11.47
C TRP A 100 5.91 20.68 10.87
N ALA A 101 5.78 19.57 10.15
CA ALA A 101 6.92 18.95 9.48
C ALA A 101 7.39 19.84 8.33
N CYS A 102 8.65 20.23 8.40
CA CYS A 102 9.35 20.97 7.37
C CYS A 102 10.79 20.48 7.23
N ASP A 103 11.51 21.03 6.26
CA ASP A 103 12.90 20.66 6.01
C ASP A 103 13.82 20.95 7.22
N ASP A 104 13.41 21.88 8.11
CA ASP A 104 14.16 22.23 9.33
C ASP A 104 13.86 21.31 10.54
N HIS A 105 12.65 20.75 10.63
CA HIS A 105 12.26 19.82 11.69
C HIS A 105 11.09 18.91 11.25
N PRO A 106 11.19 17.57 11.38
CA PRO A 106 12.31 16.79 11.94
C PRO A 106 13.55 16.70 11.02
N GLY A 107 13.55 17.37 9.88
CA GLY A 107 14.58 17.29 8.83
C GLY A 107 13.92 17.00 7.48
N PRO A 108 14.68 16.90 6.37
CA PRO A 108 14.12 16.46 5.11
C PRO A 108 13.50 15.06 5.30
N TYR A 109 12.26 14.91 4.87
CA TYR A 109 11.53 13.65 4.94
C TYR A 109 11.03 13.24 3.56
N LYS A 110 10.91 11.94 3.35
CA LYS A 110 10.43 11.37 2.10
C LYS A 110 9.03 10.83 2.27
N HIS A 111 8.39 10.55 1.15
CA HIS A 111 7.11 9.89 1.08
C HIS A 111 7.29 8.50 0.46
N TRP A 112 6.75 7.46 1.08
CA TRP A 112 6.62 6.13 0.50
C TRP A 112 5.14 5.82 0.23
N ALA A 113 4.83 5.46 -1.01
CA ALA A 113 3.50 5.01 -1.41
C ALA A 113 3.53 3.51 -1.73
N ALA A 114 2.66 2.73 -1.09
CA ALA A 114 2.40 1.33 -1.40
C ALA A 114 1.04 1.16 -2.09
N TYR A 115 1.05 0.77 -3.36
CA TYR A 115 -0.13 0.52 -4.19
C TYR A 115 -0.54 -0.96 -4.11
N CYS A 116 -1.61 -1.25 -3.38
CA CYS A 116 -1.99 -2.59 -2.93
C CYS A 116 -3.34 -3.08 -3.50
N LEU A 117 -3.71 -2.67 -4.72
CA LEU A 117 -4.96 -2.97 -5.45
C LEU A 117 -6.26 -2.40 -4.84
N ASN A 118 -6.39 -2.46 -3.51
CA ASN A 118 -7.54 -1.94 -2.78
C ASN A 118 -7.19 -0.71 -1.94
N HIS A 119 -5.91 -0.57 -1.60
CA HIS A 119 -5.42 0.46 -0.70
C HIS A 119 -4.17 1.10 -1.28
N VAL A 120 -4.12 2.43 -1.20
CA VAL A 120 -2.89 3.20 -1.32
C VAL A 120 -2.48 3.60 0.08
N VAL A 121 -1.34 3.05 0.53
CA VAL A 121 -0.76 3.39 1.84
C VAL A 121 0.36 4.39 1.63
N ASN A 122 0.17 5.60 2.13
CA ASN A 122 1.19 6.66 2.10
C ASN A 122 1.83 6.77 3.47
N VAL A 123 3.16 6.91 3.51
CA VAL A 123 3.94 7.12 4.73
C VAL A 123 4.91 8.27 4.49
N ALA A 124 4.84 9.32 5.33
CA ALA A 124 5.84 10.37 5.37
C ALA A 124 6.78 10.12 6.54
N SER A 125 8.08 10.03 6.28
CA SER A 125 9.07 9.74 7.33
C SER A 125 10.45 10.36 7.05
N PRO A 126 11.16 10.82 8.10
CA PRO A 126 12.56 11.23 7.99
C PRO A 126 13.53 10.04 7.93
N SER A 127 13.09 8.84 8.32
CA SER A 127 13.89 7.61 8.30
C SER A 127 13.51 6.74 7.11
N GLU A 128 14.47 6.02 6.55
CA GLU A 128 14.17 4.96 5.57
C GLU A 128 13.58 3.74 6.29
N PRO A 129 12.71 2.96 5.61
CA PRO A 129 12.19 1.73 6.19
C PRO A 129 13.22 0.60 6.16
N GLU A 130 13.24 -0.21 7.20
CA GLU A 130 13.81 -1.56 7.16
C GLU A 130 12.79 -2.50 6.52
N ILE A 131 13.23 -3.32 5.56
CA ILE A 131 12.37 -4.27 4.84
C ILE A 131 12.90 -5.68 5.05
N THR A 132 12.04 -6.55 5.55
CA THR A 132 12.29 -7.99 5.61
C THR A 132 11.25 -8.74 4.81
N VAL A 133 11.63 -9.89 4.26
CA VAL A 133 10.77 -10.71 3.40
C VAL A 133 10.76 -12.13 3.91
N GLU A 134 9.55 -12.65 4.14
CA GLU A 134 9.30 -14.03 4.51
C GLU A 134 8.46 -14.71 3.43
N ILE A 135 8.47 -16.05 3.41
CA ILE A 135 7.63 -16.85 2.51
C ILE A 135 6.51 -17.46 3.33
N ALA A 136 5.27 -17.27 2.88
CA ALA A 136 4.09 -17.86 3.49
C ALA A 136 4.19 -19.39 3.44
N THR A 137 4.02 -20.03 4.59
CA THR A 137 4.12 -21.50 4.72
C THR A 137 2.76 -22.19 4.79
N THR A 138 1.68 -21.44 5.04
CA THR A 138 0.32 -21.94 5.23
C THR A 138 -0.70 -20.94 4.71
#